data_AF-A0A9R1VRL5-F1
#
_entry.id   AF-A0A9R1VRL5-F1
#
_cell.length_a   1.000
_cell.length_b   1.000
_cell.length_c   1.000
_cell.angle_alpha   90.00
_cell.angle_beta   90.00
_cell.angle_gamma   90.00
#
_symmetry.space_group_name_H-M   'P 1'
#
loop_
_entity.id
_entity.type
_entity.pdbx_description
1 polymer ?
#
loop_
_entity_poly.entity_id
_entity_poly.type
_entity_poly.pdbx_seq_one_letter_code
_entity_poly.pdbx_strand_id
1 'polypeptide(L)'
;MLYRDNMINQHLLKEPVFSFWLNQHNRGGEGGEIIFGGVDPNHYQGMHTYVPVTQKGYWQIDMGDVLIKGKPTGFCKDGCSAIVDSGISFLAGPRNVIAQINSAIGAQGLIKEQCNMLVNTFGHNIFGLLSAAIDPKIICPIIAFCFSDGKRDVRSDGVSAVSATTPNCVICKTIVNFMHKAIAGNLTQETIIKLAGNLCALVPNPVGESTIDCARLSSLPTISFTIGGKEFQLSPYEYIIKTDEGDKEQCISGFVALDIPPSGGPLWILGDLFMRRYHTIFDYGNLRVGFAEAA
;
A
#
# COMPACT_ATOMS: atom_id res chain seq x y z
N MET A 1 12.54 14.62 -19.55
CA MET A 1 13.97 14.26 -19.74
C MET A 1 14.78 15.39 -20.42
N LEU A 2 14.39 16.67 -20.35
CA LEU A 2 15.05 17.76 -21.10
C LEU A 2 15.89 18.71 -20.23
N TYR A 3 15.47 18.98 -18.99
CA TYR A 3 16.11 20.01 -18.17
C TYR A 3 17.49 19.62 -17.63
N ARG A 4 17.66 18.39 -17.13
CA ARG A 4 18.97 17.90 -16.67
C ARG A 4 20.01 17.95 -17.80
N ASP A 5 19.67 17.42 -18.97
CA ASP A 5 20.59 17.34 -20.09
C ASP A 5 20.97 18.74 -20.59
N ASN A 6 20.01 19.67 -20.57
CA ASN A 6 20.29 21.08 -20.85
C ASN A 6 21.27 21.70 -19.84
N MET A 7 21.08 21.49 -18.53
CA MET A 7 21.99 22.01 -17.50
C MET A 7 23.41 21.46 -17.64
N ILE A 8 23.55 20.18 -17.99
CA ILE A 8 24.85 19.55 -18.25
C ILE A 8 25.48 20.14 -19.53
N ASN A 9 24.74 20.19 -20.63
CA ASN A 9 25.23 20.70 -21.91
C ASN A 9 25.59 22.18 -21.85
N GLN A 10 24.89 22.96 -21.03
CA GLN A 10 25.17 24.37 -20.78
C GLN A 10 26.25 24.60 -19.69
N HIS A 11 26.84 23.52 -19.14
CA HIS A 11 27.89 23.59 -18.12
C HIS A 11 27.48 24.37 -16.86
N LEU A 12 26.20 24.27 -16.48
CA LEU A 12 25.64 24.96 -15.31
C LEU A 12 25.86 24.20 -14.00
N LEU A 13 26.28 22.93 -14.08
CA LEU A 13 26.50 22.06 -12.92
C LEU A 13 27.98 21.94 -12.63
N LYS A 14 28.37 22.08 -11.36
CA LYS A 14 29.75 21.82 -10.90
C LYS A 14 30.11 20.35 -11.05
N GLU A 15 29.19 19.47 -10.68
CA GLU A 15 29.33 18.01 -10.84
C GLU A 15 28.08 17.45 -11.56
N PRO A 16 28.20 16.40 -12.38
CA PRO A 16 27.05 15.82 -13.09
C PRO A 16 26.20 14.93 -12.16
N VAL A 17 25.80 15.46 -11.01
CA VAL A 17 25.01 14.78 -9.98
C VAL A 17 23.82 15.65 -9.56
N PHE A 18 22.80 15.02 -8.99
CA PHE A 18 21.80 15.74 -8.20
C PHE A 18 21.39 14.88 -7.01
N SER A 19 20.99 15.52 -5.91
CA SER A 19 20.66 14.83 -4.66
C SER A 19 19.35 15.31 -4.07
N PHE A 20 18.71 14.41 -3.33
CA PHE A 20 17.48 14.69 -2.59
C PHE A 20 17.71 14.44 -1.10
N TRP A 21 17.30 15.42 -0.31
CA TRP A 21 17.00 15.28 1.10
C TRP A 21 15.51 15.59 1.29
N LEU A 22 14.76 14.69 1.88
CA LEU A 22 13.33 14.86 2.12
C LEU A 22 13.10 14.80 3.62
N ASN A 23 12.63 15.90 4.21
CA ASN A 23 12.51 16.02 5.65
C ASN A 23 11.37 15.12 6.18
N GLN A 24 11.65 14.35 7.24
CA GLN A 24 10.65 13.53 7.93
C GLN A 24 9.83 14.30 8.96
N HIS A 25 10.35 15.40 9.49
CA HIS A 25 9.77 16.10 10.64
C HIS A 25 8.90 17.29 10.20
N ASN A 26 7.69 16.99 9.75
CA ASN A 26 6.68 18.00 9.44
C ASN A 26 6.00 18.52 10.72
N ARG A 27 6.65 19.49 11.37
CA ARG A 27 6.00 20.43 12.31
C ARG A 27 6.49 21.86 12.07
N GLY A 28 6.33 22.35 10.83
CA GLY A 28 6.50 23.76 10.47
C GLY A 28 7.90 24.20 10.00
N GLY A 29 8.78 23.26 9.61
CA GLY A 29 10.11 23.53 9.03
C GLY A 29 10.19 23.29 7.51
N GLU A 30 11.41 23.30 6.96
CA GLU A 30 11.68 22.99 5.54
C GLU A 30 11.24 21.56 5.19
N GLY A 31 10.51 21.38 4.08
CA GLY A 31 9.98 20.07 3.68
C GLY A 31 11.02 19.14 3.03
N GLY A 32 12.13 19.69 2.55
CA GLY A 32 13.19 18.97 1.84
C GLY A 32 13.96 19.89 0.90
N GLU A 33 15.05 19.38 0.33
CA GLU A 33 15.92 20.09 -0.61
C GLU A 33 16.30 19.18 -1.78
N ILE A 34 16.37 19.77 -2.97
CA ILE A 34 17.01 19.18 -4.14
C ILE A 34 18.20 20.04 -4.55
N ILE A 35 19.37 19.41 -4.71
CA ILE A 35 20.58 20.07 -5.18
C ILE A 35 20.91 19.54 -6.57
N PHE A 36 21.03 20.43 -7.54
CA PHE A 36 21.62 20.12 -8.83
C PHE A 36 23.09 20.55 -8.82
N GLY A 37 23.99 19.65 -9.19
CA GLY A 37 25.40 19.97 -9.31
C GLY A 37 26.25 19.69 -8.07
N GLY A 38 25.72 19.03 -7.05
CA GLY A 38 26.43 18.76 -5.79
C GLY A 38 25.58 18.01 -4.78
N VAL A 39 26.07 17.99 -3.53
CA VAL A 39 25.46 17.33 -2.37
C VAL A 39 25.79 18.15 -1.12
N ASP A 40 24.82 18.38 -0.23
CA ASP A 40 25.06 19.02 1.07
C ASP A 40 25.42 17.95 2.13
N PRO A 41 26.63 17.97 2.72
CA PRO A 41 27.02 17.05 3.79
C PRO A 41 26.19 17.18 5.07
N ASN A 42 25.43 18.25 5.28
CA ASN A 42 24.55 18.42 6.43
C ASN A 42 23.28 17.56 6.36
N HIS A 43 22.95 17.02 5.18
CA HIS A 43 21.71 16.29 4.94
C HIS A 43 21.84 14.77 5.04
N TYR A 44 23.01 14.24 5.38
CA TYR A 44 23.22 12.81 5.55
C TYR A 44 24.31 12.47 6.57
N GLN A 45 24.28 11.23 7.03
CA GLN A 45 25.26 10.68 7.95
C GLN A 45 25.96 9.46 7.34
N GLY A 46 27.25 9.34 7.61
CA GLY A 46 28.08 8.26 7.10
C GLY A 46 28.37 8.37 5.60
N MET A 47 28.64 7.23 4.97
CA MET A 47 28.99 7.16 3.53
C MET A 47 27.84 6.59 2.71
N HIS A 48 27.67 7.12 1.49
CA HIS A 48 26.72 6.55 0.54
C HIS A 48 27.15 5.16 0.07
N THR A 49 26.19 4.25 0.04
CA THR A 49 26.31 2.97 -0.66
C THR A 49 25.89 3.20 -2.10
N TYR A 50 26.83 3.07 -3.03
CA TYR A 50 26.58 3.28 -4.45
C TYR A 50 26.33 1.96 -5.18
N VAL A 51 25.32 1.96 -6.05
CA VAL A 51 24.99 0.85 -6.95
C VAL A 51 24.82 1.36 -8.38
N PRO A 52 25.29 0.61 -9.40
CA PRO A 52 25.21 1.04 -10.79
C PRO A 52 23.77 1.04 -11.31
N VAL A 53 23.50 1.93 -12.27
CA VAL A 53 22.25 1.92 -13.03
C VAL A 53 22.28 0.76 -14.02
N THR A 54 21.27 -0.09 -13.99
CA THR A 54 21.21 -1.33 -14.79
C THR A 54 20.53 -1.12 -16.14
N GLN A 55 19.57 -0.18 -16.22
CA GLN A 55 18.85 0.13 -17.45
C GLN A 55 18.75 1.63 -17.68
N LYS A 56 19.41 2.14 -18.71
CA LYS A 56 19.29 3.55 -19.12
C LYS A 56 17.86 3.85 -19.59
N GLY A 57 17.30 4.93 -19.08
CA GLY A 57 15.89 5.31 -19.26
C GLY A 57 15.20 5.54 -17.93
N TYR A 58 15.58 4.74 -16.93
CA TYR A 58 15.15 4.86 -15.54
C TYR A 58 16.36 4.96 -14.62
N TRP A 59 16.17 5.45 -13.40
CA TRP A 59 17.14 5.26 -12.31
C TRP A 59 16.93 3.88 -11.69
N GLN A 60 17.09 2.86 -12.53
CA GLN A 60 16.91 1.45 -12.16
C GLN A 60 18.22 0.87 -11.65
N ILE A 61 18.16 0.14 -10.53
CA ILE A 61 19.28 -0.51 -9.86
C ILE A 61 18.95 -1.97 -9.58
N ASP A 62 19.98 -2.79 -9.41
CA ASP A 62 19.81 -4.14 -8.85
C ASP A 62 19.54 -4.06 -7.35
N MET A 63 18.63 -4.90 -6.89
CA MET A 63 18.21 -5.05 -5.50
C MET A 63 18.20 -6.53 -5.14
N GLY A 64 18.66 -6.85 -3.93
CA GLY A 64 18.55 -8.18 -3.34
C GLY A 64 17.18 -8.41 -2.71
N ASP A 65 17.15 -9.27 -1.69
CA ASP A 65 15.89 -9.65 -1.08
C ASP A 65 15.28 -8.57 -0.19
N VAL A 66 13.97 -8.66 -0.03
CA VAL A 66 13.21 -7.91 0.98
C VAL A 66 13.07 -8.78 2.21
N LEU A 67 13.32 -8.19 3.39
CA LEU A 67 13.27 -8.87 4.67
C LEU A 67 12.11 -8.34 5.51
N ILE A 68 11.37 -9.25 6.13
CA ILE A 68 10.31 -8.93 7.09
C ILE A 68 10.79 -9.42 8.46
N LYS A 69 10.99 -8.52 9.43
CA LYS A 69 11.55 -8.86 10.75
C LYS A 69 12.89 -9.61 10.64
N GLY A 70 13.76 -9.14 9.75
CA GLY A 70 15.08 -9.73 9.48
C GLY A 70 15.04 -11.10 8.79
N LYS A 71 13.89 -11.56 8.29
CA LYS A 71 13.77 -12.81 7.53
C LYS A 71 13.53 -12.54 6.05
N PRO A 72 14.32 -13.12 5.14
CA PRO A 72 14.13 -12.96 3.70
C PRO A 72 12.76 -13.48 3.26
N THR A 73 12.10 -12.76 2.35
CA THR A 73 10.84 -13.20 1.73
C THR A 73 11.07 -14.33 0.72
N GLY A 74 12.31 -14.50 0.26
CA GLY A 74 12.73 -15.50 -0.72
C GLY A 74 12.28 -15.20 -2.15
N PHE A 75 11.50 -14.13 -2.38
CA PHE A 75 11.00 -13.80 -3.69
C PHE A 75 12.05 -13.14 -4.57
N CYS A 76 12.85 -12.24 -3.98
CA CYS A 76 13.94 -11.54 -4.65
C CYS A 76 15.29 -12.25 -4.43
N LYS A 77 15.28 -13.58 -4.19
CA LYS A 77 16.49 -14.39 -3.94
C LYS A 77 17.46 -14.41 -5.13
N ASP A 78 16.92 -14.38 -6.35
CA ASP A 78 17.66 -14.39 -7.61
C ASP A 78 17.92 -12.96 -8.11
N GLY A 79 17.66 -11.96 -7.26
CA GLY A 79 17.69 -10.55 -7.61
C GLY A 79 16.34 -10.00 -8.05
N CYS A 80 16.09 -8.74 -7.67
CA CYS A 80 15.01 -7.90 -8.15
C CYS A 80 15.61 -6.61 -8.72
N SER A 81 14.84 -5.91 -9.54
CA SER A 81 15.17 -4.53 -9.90
C SER A 81 14.44 -3.56 -8.98
N ALA A 82 14.98 -2.35 -8.82
CA ALA A 82 14.27 -1.25 -8.19
C ALA A 82 14.46 0.03 -9.00
N ILE A 83 13.39 0.79 -9.21
CA ILE A 83 13.47 2.17 -9.70
C ILE A 83 13.38 3.10 -8.50
N VAL A 84 14.29 4.07 -8.43
CA VAL A 84 14.26 5.11 -7.41
C VAL A 84 13.53 6.31 -7.99
N ASP A 85 12.38 6.65 -7.40
CA ASP A 85 11.43 7.59 -7.98
C ASP A 85 10.93 8.60 -6.95
N SER A 86 11.46 9.83 -6.99
CA SER A 86 11.00 10.93 -6.13
C SER A 86 9.58 11.40 -6.45
N GLY A 87 8.99 10.96 -7.57
CA GLY A 87 7.65 11.34 -8.03
C GLY A 87 6.51 10.52 -7.45
N ILE A 88 6.80 9.49 -6.64
CA ILE A 88 5.79 8.64 -6.01
C ILE A 88 5.98 8.61 -4.49
N SER A 89 4.87 8.64 -3.74
CA SER A 89 4.90 8.66 -2.27
C SER A 89 4.80 7.29 -1.61
N PHE A 90 4.89 6.20 -2.36
CA PHE A 90 4.67 4.84 -1.87
C PHE A 90 5.82 3.92 -2.29
N LEU A 91 5.91 2.78 -1.63
CA LEU A 91 6.75 1.66 -2.00
C LEU A 91 5.91 0.69 -2.83
N ALA A 92 6.20 0.60 -4.13
CA ALA A 92 5.49 -0.33 -5.01
C ALA A 92 6.33 -1.59 -5.22
N GLY A 93 5.71 -2.77 -5.19
CA GLY A 93 6.43 -4.01 -5.39
C GLY A 93 5.55 -5.19 -5.79
N PRO A 94 6.16 -6.37 -5.97
CA PRO A 94 5.48 -7.58 -6.39
C PRO A 94 4.36 -7.97 -5.42
N ARG A 95 3.19 -8.30 -5.98
CA ARG A 95 1.97 -8.55 -5.21
C ARG A 95 2.12 -9.56 -4.07
N ASN A 96 2.88 -10.61 -4.29
CA ASN A 96 3.09 -11.66 -3.30
C ASN A 96 3.99 -11.22 -2.13
N VAL A 97 4.95 -10.33 -2.34
CA VAL A 97 5.75 -9.76 -1.26
C VAL A 97 4.92 -8.74 -0.49
N ILE A 98 4.17 -7.90 -1.19
CA ILE A 98 3.26 -6.92 -0.57
C ILE A 98 2.18 -7.63 0.28
N ALA A 99 1.64 -8.76 -0.19
CA ALA A 99 0.69 -9.57 0.59
C ALA A 99 1.33 -10.16 1.87
N GLN A 100 2.61 -10.54 1.84
CA GLN A 100 3.34 -10.99 3.02
C GLN A 100 3.59 -9.84 4.01
N ILE A 101 4.00 -8.68 3.51
CA ILE A 101 4.20 -7.46 4.32
C ILE A 101 2.87 -7.07 4.98
N ASN A 102 1.79 -6.96 4.21
CA ASN A 102 0.46 -6.62 4.72
C ASN A 102 -0.03 -7.62 5.77
N SER A 103 0.27 -8.92 5.60
CA SER A 103 0.00 -9.92 6.64
C SER A 103 0.79 -9.66 7.92
N ALA A 104 2.08 -9.34 7.81
CA ALA A 104 2.98 -9.19 8.94
C ALA A 104 2.72 -7.91 9.74
N ILE A 105 2.29 -6.84 9.08
CA ILE A 105 1.92 -5.57 9.72
C ILE A 105 0.44 -5.52 10.14
N GLY A 106 -0.34 -6.56 9.82
CA GLY A 106 -1.77 -6.62 10.14
C GLY A 106 -2.62 -5.62 9.35
N ALA A 107 -2.18 -5.25 8.14
CA ALA A 107 -2.92 -4.38 7.25
C ALA A 107 -4.18 -5.07 6.73
N GLN A 108 -5.28 -4.32 6.68
CA GLN A 108 -6.56 -4.79 6.18
C GLN A 108 -6.90 -4.05 4.91
N GLY A 109 -7.39 -4.79 3.91
CA GLY A 109 -7.88 -4.18 2.68
C GLY A 109 -9.27 -3.59 2.89
N LEU A 110 -9.62 -2.59 2.09
CA LEU A 110 -10.94 -1.94 2.12
C LEU A 110 -12.09 -2.96 2.04
N ILE A 111 -11.96 -4.01 1.23
CA ILE A 111 -12.96 -5.09 1.11
C ILE A 111 -13.11 -5.88 2.42
N LYS A 112 -11.99 -6.18 3.08
CA LYS A 112 -11.98 -6.90 4.37
C LYS A 112 -12.57 -6.03 5.47
N GLU A 113 -12.22 -4.76 5.51
CA GLU A 113 -12.78 -3.77 6.46
C GLU A 113 -14.28 -3.60 6.26
N GLN A 114 -14.75 -3.42 5.01
CA GLN A 114 -16.17 -3.34 4.70
C GLN A 114 -16.92 -4.61 5.11
N CYS A 115 -16.32 -5.79 4.90
CA CYS A 115 -16.89 -7.07 5.34
C CYS A 115 -16.99 -7.15 6.87
N ASN A 116 -15.91 -6.83 7.58
CA ASN A 116 -15.88 -6.82 9.04
C ASN A 116 -16.89 -5.82 9.60
N MET A 117 -16.95 -4.61 9.05
CA MET A 117 -17.91 -3.57 9.43
C MET A 117 -19.35 -4.03 9.21
N LEU A 118 -19.64 -4.69 8.08
CA LEU A 118 -20.97 -5.27 7.83
C LEU A 118 -21.35 -6.29 8.91
N VAL A 119 -20.47 -7.26 9.19
CA VAL A 119 -20.75 -8.33 10.15
C VAL A 119 -20.87 -7.77 11.57
N ASN A 120 -19.93 -6.91 11.99
CA ASN A 120 -19.88 -6.39 13.35
C ASN A 120 -21.03 -5.41 13.64
N THR A 121 -21.36 -4.54 12.68
CA THR A 121 -22.39 -3.50 12.88
C THR A 121 -23.79 -4.00 12.56
N PHE A 122 -23.96 -4.79 11.49
CA PHE A 122 -25.27 -5.17 10.99
C PHE A 122 -25.61 -6.66 11.19
N GLY A 123 -24.66 -7.49 11.66
CA GLY A 123 -24.86 -8.94 11.78
C GLY A 123 -26.11 -9.33 12.57
N HIS A 124 -26.35 -8.71 13.74
CA HIS A 124 -27.56 -8.99 14.53
C HIS A 124 -28.84 -8.56 13.81
N ASN A 125 -28.83 -7.41 13.12
CA ASN A 125 -29.99 -6.93 12.37
C ASN A 125 -30.29 -7.83 11.16
N ILE A 126 -29.25 -8.24 10.41
CA ILE A 126 -29.37 -9.17 9.29
C ILE A 126 -29.97 -10.51 9.76
N PHE A 127 -29.47 -11.06 10.87
CA PHE A 127 -30.02 -12.29 11.45
C PHE A 127 -31.49 -12.12 11.83
N GLY A 128 -31.86 -11.01 12.47
CA GLY A 128 -33.24 -10.70 12.85
C GLY A 128 -34.18 -10.62 11.63
N LEU A 129 -33.77 -9.92 10.58
CA LEU A 129 -34.54 -9.80 9.33
C LEU A 129 -34.72 -11.16 8.64
N LEU A 130 -33.66 -11.97 8.57
CA LEU A 130 -33.73 -13.32 8.00
C LEU A 130 -34.63 -14.25 8.82
N SER A 131 -34.57 -14.16 10.15
CA SER A 131 -35.42 -14.94 11.07
C SER A 131 -36.89 -14.51 10.99
N ALA A 132 -37.15 -13.25 10.63
CA ALA A 132 -38.48 -12.72 10.31
C ALA A 132 -38.94 -13.05 8.87
N ALA A 133 -38.26 -13.95 8.18
CA ALA A 133 -38.57 -14.40 6.81
C ALA A 133 -38.59 -13.28 5.76
N ILE A 134 -37.82 -12.20 5.98
CA ILE A 134 -37.62 -11.16 4.98
C ILE A 134 -36.78 -11.72 3.83
N ASP A 135 -37.16 -11.43 2.58
CA ASP A 135 -36.44 -11.89 1.39
C ASP A 135 -34.97 -11.44 1.45
N PRO A 136 -33.99 -12.37 1.44
CA PRO A 136 -32.56 -12.06 1.44
C PRO A 136 -32.14 -11.02 0.39
N LYS A 137 -32.85 -10.93 -0.74
CA LYS A 137 -32.54 -10.00 -1.84
C LYS A 137 -32.74 -8.54 -1.47
N ILE A 138 -33.63 -8.22 -0.54
CA ILE A 138 -33.97 -6.83 -0.16
C ILE A 138 -33.27 -6.36 1.12
N ILE A 139 -32.61 -7.27 1.86
CA ILE A 139 -31.95 -6.94 3.13
C ILE A 139 -30.82 -5.94 2.94
N CYS A 140 -29.95 -6.12 1.94
CA CYS A 140 -28.81 -5.23 1.71
C CYS A 140 -29.20 -3.78 1.38
N PRO A 141 -30.23 -3.53 0.55
CA PRO A 141 -30.85 -2.20 0.42
C PRO A 141 -31.45 -1.65 1.72
N ILE A 142 -32.17 -2.48 2.50
CA ILE A 142 -32.83 -2.04 3.75
C ILE A 142 -31.81 -1.49 4.76
N ILE A 143 -30.67 -2.18 4.93
CA ILE A 143 -29.62 -1.73 5.84
C ILE A 143 -28.69 -0.68 5.22
N ALA A 144 -29.03 -0.16 4.03
CA ALA A 144 -28.29 0.87 3.34
C ALA A 144 -26.82 0.48 3.05
N PHE A 145 -26.54 -0.81 2.90
CA PHE A 145 -25.19 -1.31 2.56
C PHE A 145 -25.04 -1.53 1.04
N CYS A 146 -26.15 -1.59 0.31
CA CYS A 146 -26.18 -1.59 -1.14
C CYS A 146 -27.03 -0.42 -1.65
N PHE A 147 -26.39 0.61 -2.19
CA PHE A 147 -27.05 1.71 -2.89
C PHE A 147 -26.90 1.57 -4.40
N SER A 148 -27.89 2.07 -5.14
CA SER A 148 -27.75 2.32 -6.58
C SER A 148 -26.89 3.57 -6.78
N ASP A 149 -25.85 3.49 -7.60
CA ASP A 149 -25.29 4.71 -8.19
C ASP A 149 -26.43 5.48 -8.86
N GLY A 150 -26.54 6.78 -8.57
CA GLY A 150 -27.65 7.66 -8.96
C GLY A 150 -27.85 7.89 -10.46
N LYS A 151 -27.57 6.91 -11.34
CA LYS A 151 -28.05 6.90 -12.71
C LYS A 151 -29.41 6.22 -12.75
N ARG A 152 -30.46 7.03 -12.82
CA ARG A 152 -31.80 6.59 -13.24
C ARG A 152 -31.71 6.09 -14.68
N ASP A 153 -31.52 4.79 -14.87
CA ASP A 153 -32.00 4.15 -16.10
C ASP A 153 -33.49 3.84 -15.89
N VAL A 154 -34.32 4.77 -16.34
CA VAL A 154 -35.75 4.52 -16.53
C VAL A 154 -35.87 3.54 -17.69
N ARG A 155 -36.03 2.25 -17.38
CA ARG A 155 -36.65 1.29 -18.31
C ARG A 155 -38.08 1.04 -17.86
N SER A 156 -39.01 1.30 -18.77
CA SER A 156 -40.46 1.36 -18.58
C SER A 156 -41.16 0.03 -18.28
N ASP A 157 -40.44 -1.02 -17.88
CA ASP A 157 -41.02 -2.35 -17.66
C ASP A 157 -40.82 -2.79 -16.21
N GLY A 158 -41.37 -2.03 -15.25
CA GLY A 158 -41.85 -2.50 -13.92
C GLY A 158 -40.99 -3.41 -13.03
N VAL A 159 -39.75 -3.70 -13.38
CA VAL A 159 -38.85 -4.60 -12.66
C VAL A 159 -37.49 -3.90 -12.63
N SER A 160 -37.18 -3.29 -11.48
CA SER A 160 -35.88 -2.69 -11.23
C SER A 160 -34.82 -3.80 -11.21
N ALA A 161 -34.13 -4.01 -12.33
CA ALA A 161 -32.88 -4.74 -12.37
C ALA A 161 -31.83 -3.92 -11.62
N VAL A 162 -31.68 -4.24 -10.33
CA VAL A 162 -30.73 -3.64 -9.38
C VAL A 162 -29.30 -3.83 -9.92
N SER A 163 -28.61 -2.73 -10.23
CA SER A 163 -27.19 -2.79 -10.60
C SER A 163 -26.38 -3.34 -9.42
N ALA A 164 -25.86 -4.55 -9.60
CA ALA A 164 -25.27 -5.40 -8.57
C ALA A 164 -23.75 -5.21 -8.42
N THR A 165 -23.20 -4.05 -8.83
CA THR A 165 -21.77 -3.94 -9.16
C THR A 165 -20.89 -3.26 -8.11
N THR A 166 -21.44 -2.67 -7.03
CA THR A 166 -20.58 -2.08 -5.99
C THR A 166 -19.98 -3.18 -5.10
N PRO A 167 -18.69 -3.08 -4.71
CA PRO A 167 -18.05 -4.04 -3.82
C PRO A 167 -18.85 -4.29 -2.53
N ASN A 168 -19.39 -3.22 -1.93
CA ASN A 168 -20.26 -3.30 -0.75
C ASN A 168 -21.49 -4.19 -0.99
N CYS A 169 -22.14 -4.05 -2.14
CA CYS A 169 -23.33 -4.83 -2.45
C CYS A 169 -22.99 -6.32 -2.64
N VAL A 170 -21.86 -6.64 -3.27
CA VAL A 170 -21.38 -8.01 -3.43
C VAL A 170 -21.05 -8.65 -2.08
N ILE A 171 -20.35 -7.92 -1.21
CA ILE A 171 -20.02 -8.35 0.16
C ILE A 171 -21.30 -8.63 0.94
N CYS A 172 -22.24 -7.68 0.95
CA CYS A 172 -23.49 -7.86 1.70
C CYS A 172 -24.32 -9.02 1.19
N LYS A 173 -24.50 -9.15 -0.13
CA LYS A 173 -25.25 -10.28 -0.70
C LYS A 173 -24.58 -11.62 -0.34
N THR A 174 -23.26 -11.67 -0.31
CA THR A 174 -22.51 -12.87 0.07
C THR A 174 -22.76 -13.23 1.54
N ILE A 175 -22.62 -12.27 2.46
CA ILE A 175 -22.85 -12.48 3.90
C ILE A 175 -24.32 -12.82 4.18
N VAL A 176 -25.28 -12.09 3.62
CA VAL A 176 -26.71 -12.36 3.79
C VAL A 176 -27.06 -13.76 3.29
N ASN A 177 -26.56 -14.16 2.11
CA ASN A 177 -26.79 -15.51 1.59
C ASN A 177 -26.16 -16.60 2.47
N PHE A 178 -24.97 -16.35 3.00
CA PHE A 178 -24.31 -17.25 3.94
C PHE A 178 -25.15 -17.41 5.21
N MET A 179 -25.55 -16.30 5.85
CA MET A 179 -26.35 -16.30 7.07
C MET A 179 -27.71 -16.95 6.87
N HIS A 180 -28.39 -16.68 5.74
CA HIS A 180 -29.66 -17.30 5.39
C HIS A 180 -29.56 -18.83 5.33
N LYS A 181 -28.50 -19.35 4.69
CA LYS A 181 -28.23 -20.79 4.64
C LYS A 181 -27.87 -21.36 6.01
N ALA A 182 -27.11 -20.61 6.81
CA ALA A 182 -26.67 -21.05 8.14
C ALA A 182 -27.83 -21.14 9.15
N ILE A 183 -28.84 -20.27 9.03
CA ILE A 183 -30.06 -20.29 9.86
C ILE A 183 -30.82 -21.62 9.69
N ALA A 184 -30.85 -22.18 8.48
CA ALA A 184 -31.47 -23.48 8.22
C ALA A 184 -30.75 -24.66 8.91
N GLY A 185 -29.52 -24.45 9.41
CA GLY A 185 -28.72 -25.46 10.08
C GLY A 185 -28.85 -25.52 11.61
N ASN A 186 -29.86 -24.86 12.20
CA ASN A 186 -30.08 -24.80 13.67
C ASN A 186 -28.89 -24.25 14.49
N LEU A 187 -28.03 -23.43 13.88
CA LEU A 187 -26.94 -22.76 14.60
C LEU A 187 -27.48 -21.57 15.40
N THR A 188 -26.82 -21.25 16.52
CA THR A 188 -27.18 -20.06 17.31
C THR A 188 -26.78 -18.78 16.56
N GLN A 189 -27.49 -17.68 16.83
CA GLN A 189 -27.21 -16.36 16.24
C GLN A 189 -25.73 -15.98 16.35
N GLU A 190 -25.16 -16.06 17.56
CA GLU A 190 -23.74 -15.73 17.80
C GLU A 190 -22.79 -16.62 17.01
N THR A 191 -23.11 -17.90 16.85
CA THR A 191 -22.31 -18.82 16.05
C THR A 191 -22.34 -18.43 14.57
N ILE A 192 -23.52 -18.06 14.04
CA ILE A 192 -23.67 -17.63 12.65
C ILE A 192 -22.91 -16.34 12.39
N ILE A 193 -23.03 -15.34 13.28
CA ILE A 193 -22.31 -14.06 13.16
C ILE A 193 -20.79 -14.30 13.22
N LYS A 194 -20.32 -15.15 14.14
CA LYS A 194 -18.90 -15.54 14.21
C LYS A 194 -18.41 -16.23 12.94
N LEU A 195 -19.19 -17.14 12.37
CA LEU A 195 -18.82 -17.80 11.11
C LEU A 195 -18.83 -16.83 9.92
N ALA A 196 -19.74 -15.86 9.90
CA ALA A 196 -19.72 -14.78 8.91
C ALA A 196 -18.44 -13.92 9.05
N GLY A 197 -17.99 -13.64 10.28
CA GLY A 197 -16.71 -12.99 10.53
C GLY A 197 -15.50 -13.81 10.05
N ASN A 198 -15.54 -15.14 10.23
CA ASN A 198 -14.50 -16.02 9.68
C ASN A 198 -14.48 -15.97 8.14
N LEU A 199 -15.62 -15.82 7.48
CA LEU A 199 -15.67 -15.63 6.03
C LEU A 199 -14.98 -14.33 5.60
N CYS A 200 -15.15 -13.24 6.35
CA CYS A 200 -14.40 -12.00 6.13
C CYS A 200 -12.89 -12.18 6.35
N ALA A 201 -12.47 -13.07 7.26
CA ALA A 201 -11.06 -13.38 7.47
C ALA A 201 -10.41 -14.12 6.29
N LEU A 202 -11.20 -14.79 5.43
CA LEU A 202 -10.74 -15.44 4.20
C LEU A 202 -10.56 -14.48 3.03
N VAL A 203 -10.95 -13.20 3.17
CA VAL A 203 -10.70 -12.18 2.14
C VAL A 203 -9.18 -12.04 1.96
N PRO A 204 -8.66 -12.17 0.72
CA PRO A 204 -7.23 -12.08 0.46
C PRO A 204 -6.62 -10.79 1.01
N ASN A 205 -5.35 -10.87 1.42
CA ASN A 205 -4.63 -9.70 1.89
C ASN A 205 -4.64 -8.59 0.83
N PRO A 206 -4.70 -7.32 1.26
CA PRO A 206 -4.71 -6.21 0.33
C PRO A 206 -3.47 -6.20 -0.54
N VAL A 207 -3.70 -5.80 -1.78
CA VAL A 207 -2.68 -5.58 -2.81
C VAL A 207 -2.70 -4.12 -3.28
N GLY A 208 -3.53 -3.29 -2.64
CA GLY A 208 -3.61 -1.85 -2.88
C GLY A 208 -3.67 -1.13 -1.55
N GLU A 209 -4.37 -0.01 -1.51
CA GLU A 209 -4.56 0.77 -0.29
C GLU A 209 -5.08 -0.11 0.86
N SER A 210 -4.41 -0.01 2.00
CA SER A 210 -4.70 -0.82 3.17
C SER A 210 -4.47 -0.06 4.46
N THR A 211 -5.35 -0.28 5.41
CA THR A 211 -5.37 0.43 6.69
C THR A 211 -4.84 -0.44 7.81
N ILE A 212 -4.24 0.20 8.79
CA ILE A 212 -3.64 -0.43 9.97
C ILE A 212 -4.14 0.31 11.20
N ASP A 213 -4.29 -0.41 12.31
CA ASP A 213 -4.57 0.20 13.61
C ASP A 213 -3.38 1.04 14.08
N CYS A 214 -3.57 2.37 14.16
CA CYS A 214 -2.54 3.31 14.58
C CYS A 214 -1.96 3.00 15.97
N ALA A 215 -2.73 2.38 16.86
CA ALA A 215 -2.26 2.01 18.20
C ALA A 215 -1.17 0.93 18.18
N ARG A 216 -1.02 0.21 17.07
CA ARG A 216 -0.11 -0.94 16.95
C ARG A 216 1.24 -0.62 16.32
N LEU A 217 1.50 0.63 15.92
CA LEU A 217 2.72 1.02 15.18
C LEU A 217 4.01 0.53 15.84
N SER A 218 4.14 0.68 17.17
CA SER A 218 5.33 0.27 17.92
C SER A 218 5.58 -1.25 17.93
N SER A 219 4.58 -2.06 17.59
CA SER A 219 4.66 -3.52 17.54
C SER A 219 4.90 -4.08 16.14
N LEU A 220 4.83 -3.24 15.10
CA LEU A 220 4.96 -3.68 13.72
C LEU A 220 6.44 -4.03 13.42
N PRO A 221 6.68 -4.98 12.50
CA PRO A 221 8.04 -5.40 12.16
C PRO A 221 8.76 -4.35 11.31
N THR A 222 10.07 -4.20 11.52
CA THR A 222 10.96 -3.55 10.55
C THR A 222 10.92 -4.29 9.21
N ILE A 223 10.81 -3.54 8.12
CA ILE A 223 10.94 -4.03 6.74
C ILE A 223 12.29 -3.58 6.21
N SER A 224 13.00 -4.42 5.47
CA SER A 224 14.34 -4.08 4.99
C SER A 224 14.54 -4.47 3.53
N PHE A 225 15.31 -3.66 2.81
CA PHE A 225 15.69 -3.89 1.42
C PHE A 225 17.19 -4.12 1.34
N THR A 226 17.61 -5.15 0.61
CA THR A 226 19.04 -5.38 0.38
C THR A 226 19.48 -4.64 -0.87
N ILE A 227 20.39 -3.67 -0.76
CA ILE A 227 20.89 -2.89 -1.90
C ILE A 227 22.43 -2.83 -1.79
N GLY A 228 23.14 -3.23 -2.85
CA GLY A 228 24.60 -3.23 -2.85
C GLY A 228 25.23 -4.08 -1.73
N GLY A 229 24.56 -5.15 -1.30
CA GLY A 229 24.99 -6.01 -0.19
C GLY A 229 24.78 -5.43 1.21
N LYS A 230 24.13 -4.26 1.34
CA LYS A 230 23.77 -3.64 2.61
C LYS A 230 22.25 -3.67 2.83
N GLU A 231 21.84 -3.83 4.08
CA GLU A 231 20.43 -3.74 4.47
C GLU A 231 20.01 -2.29 4.75
N PHE A 232 18.93 -1.87 4.09
CA PHE A 232 18.26 -0.58 4.28
C PHE A 232 16.94 -0.82 4.98
N GLN A 233 16.87 -0.44 6.25
CA GLN A 233 15.77 -0.72 7.16
C GLN A 233 14.79 0.45 7.24
N LEU A 234 13.50 0.14 7.13
CA LEU A 234 12.41 1.05 7.43
C LEU A 234 11.66 0.53 8.66
N SER A 235 11.63 1.36 9.68
CA SER A 235 10.81 1.21 10.88
C SER A 235 9.33 1.48 10.56
N PRO A 236 8.42 1.04 11.44
CA PRO A 236 6.99 1.30 11.29
C PRO A 236 6.61 2.76 11.11
N TYR A 237 7.39 3.70 11.66
CA TYR A 237 7.10 5.13 11.54
C TYR A 237 7.49 5.71 10.18
N GLU A 238 8.28 4.98 9.39
CA GLU A 238 8.79 5.43 8.09
C GLU A 238 8.01 4.85 6.91
N TYR A 239 7.45 3.64 7.05
CA TYR A 239 6.66 3.01 5.98
C TYR A 239 5.14 3.11 6.20
N ILE A 240 4.67 3.64 7.34
CA ILE A 240 3.25 3.90 7.60
C ILE A 240 2.95 5.37 7.36
N ILE A 241 1.95 5.65 6.53
CA ILE A 241 1.47 6.99 6.26
C ILE A 241 0.33 7.29 7.25
N LYS A 242 0.47 8.38 8.00
CA LYS A 242 -0.56 8.89 8.89
C LYS A 242 -1.31 10.03 8.19
N THR A 243 -2.63 9.94 8.15
CA THR A 243 -3.50 10.98 7.60
C THR A 243 -4.58 11.34 8.62
N ASP A 244 -4.83 12.63 8.80
CA ASP A 244 -5.93 13.11 9.63
C ASP A 244 -7.18 13.24 8.75
N GLU A 245 -8.20 12.39 8.99
CA GLU A 245 -9.49 12.49 8.31
C GLU A 245 -10.54 12.95 9.34
N GLY A 246 -10.70 14.28 9.47
CA GLY A 246 -11.52 14.89 10.53
C GLY A 246 -10.86 14.73 11.90
N ASP A 247 -11.59 14.17 12.88
CA ASP A 247 -11.09 13.92 14.24
C ASP A 247 -10.44 12.53 14.42
N LYS A 248 -10.24 11.77 13.34
CA LYS A 248 -9.69 10.40 13.40
C LYS A 248 -8.37 10.32 12.65
N GLU A 249 -7.34 9.87 13.37
CA GLU A 249 -6.05 9.48 12.79
C GLU A 249 -6.23 8.15 12.04
N GLN A 250 -5.89 8.14 10.75
CA GLN A 250 -5.88 6.94 9.93
C GLN A 250 -4.43 6.58 9.57
N CYS A 251 -4.09 5.29 9.73
CA CYS A 251 -2.78 4.77 9.37
C CYS A 251 -2.92 3.87 8.16
N ILE A 252 -2.18 4.21 7.10
CA ILE A 252 -2.22 3.55 5.80
C ILE A 252 -0.86 2.90 5.56
N SER A 253 -0.86 1.67 5.06
CA SER A 253 0.36 1.01 4.60
C SER A 253 0.95 1.79 3.43
N GLY A 254 2.23 2.17 3.52
CA GLY A 254 2.97 2.77 2.42
C GLY A 254 3.30 1.80 1.28
N PHE A 255 2.88 0.54 1.38
CA PHE A 255 3.16 -0.52 0.43
C PHE A 255 1.99 -0.76 -0.52
N VAL A 256 2.26 -0.71 -1.82
CA VAL A 256 1.28 -0.93 -2.88
C VAL A 256 1.74 -2.07 -3.79
N ALA A 257 0.84 -2.97 -4.21
CA ALA A 257 1.21 -3.96 -5.20
C ALA A 257 1.19 -3.36 -6.60
N LEU A 258 2.24 -3.64 -7.34
CA LEU A 258 2.35 -3.30 -8.75
C LEU A 258 3.05 -4.45 -9.47
N ASP A 259 2.28 -5.18 -10.27
CA ASP A 259 2.81 -6.27 -11.09
C ASP A 259 3.18 -5.69 -12.47
N ILE A 260 4.45 -5.31 -12.63
CA ILE A 260 4.98 -4.80 -13.91
C ILE A 260 5.36 -6.00 -14.79
N PRO A 261 4.85 -6.13 -16.04
CA PRO A 261 5.16 -7.25 -16.91
C PRO A 261 6.66 -7.41 -17.17
N PRO A 262 7.18 -8.65 -17.23
CA PRO A 262 8.61 -8.91 -17.13
C PRO A 262 9.29 -8.72 -18.48
N SER A 263 9.90 -7.56 -18.70
CA SER A 263 11.05 -7.46 -19.60
C SER A 263 12.39 -7.62 -18.86
N GLY A 264 12.40 -7.57 -17.51
CA GLY A 264 13.62 -7.59 -16.70
C GLY A 264 13.53 -8.20 -15.29
N GLY A 265 12.50 -9.01 -14.98
CA GLY A 265 12.31 -9.60 -13.65
C GLY A 265 11.41 -8.78 -12.72
N PRO A 266 11.25 -9.19 -11.44
CA PRO A 266 10.38 -8.49 -10.52
C PRO A 266 10.95 -7.11 -10.16
N LEU A 267 10.08 -6.10 -10.15
CA LEU A 267 10.47 -4.70 -10.04
C LEU A 267 9.84 -4.05 -8.81
N TRP A 268 10.64 -3.26 -8.10
CA TRP A 268 10.21 -2.36 -7.04
C TRP A 268 10.28 -0.90 -7.50
N ILE A 269 9.46 -0.06 -6.88
CA ILE A 269 9.59 1.40 -6.95
C ILE A 269 9.83 1.90 -5.54
N LEU A 270 11.00 2.49 -5.31
CA LEU A 270 11.41 3.09 -4.04
C LEU A 270 11.10 4.58 -4.10
N GLY A 271 9.93 4.93 -3.55
CA GLY A 271 9.41 6.29 -3.50
C GLY A 271 9.93 7.14 -2.35
N ASP A 272 9.20 8.22 -2.07
CA ASP A 272 9.57 9.20 -1.04
C ASP A 272 9.72 8.59 0.36
N LEU A 273 8.97 7.55 0.75
CA LEU A 273 9.09 6.91 2.05
C LEU A 273 10.49 6.32 2.26
N PHE A 274 11.08 5.74 1.21
CA PHE A 274 12.46 5.28 1.26
C PHE A 274 13.42 6.47 1.22
N MET A 275 13.21 7.43 0.32
CA MET A 275 14.11 8.58 0.11
C MET A 275 14.10 9.59 1.27
N ARG A 276 13.06 9.62 2.10
CA ARG A 276 12.98 10.37 3.36
C ARG A 276 13.87 9.78 4.42
N ARG A 277 14.05 8.46 4.45
CA ARG A 277 14.98 7.80 5.37
C ARG A 277 16.39 7.80 4.82
N TYR A 278 16.52 7.69 3.51
CA TYR A 278 17.81 7.59 2.85
C TYR A 278 18.04 8.73 1.88
N HIS A 279 18.91 9.66 2.27
CA HIS A 279 19.43 10.67 1.36
C HIS A 279 19.93 9.99 0.08
N THR A 280 19.47 10.48 -1.06
CA THR A 280 19.66 9.82 -2.35
C THR A 280 20.43 10.72 -3.30
N ILE A 281 21.53 10.20 -3.87
CA ILE A 281 22.31 10.85 -4.93
C ILE A 281 22.05 10.12 -6.24
N PHE A 282 21.69 10.87 -7.27
CA PHE A 282 21.62 10.41 -8.64
C PHE A 282 22.86 10.91 -9.38
N ASP A 283 23.85 10.03 -9.52
CA ASP A 283 25.14 10.33 -10.15
C ASP A 283 25.07 9.99 -11.64
N TYR A 284 24.80 11.01 -12.45
CA TYR A 284 24.66 10.87 -13.89
C TYR A 284 26.01 10.69 -14.59
N GLY A 285 27.08 11.30 -14.05
CA GLY A 285 28.42 11.15 -14.60
C GLY A 285 28.92 9.70 -14.57
N ASN A 286 28.64 8.99 -13.47
CA ASN A 286 29.07 7.60 -13.28
C ASN A 286 27.94 6.57 -13.47
N LEU A 287 26.72 7.02 -13.79
CA LEU A 287 25.52 6.18 -13.95
C LEU A 287 25.30 5.24 -12.75
N ARG A 288 25.15 5.83 -11.57
CA ARG A 288 24.92 5.11 -10.31
C ARG A 288 24.01 5.89 -9.39
N VAL A 289 23.41 5.19 -8.43
CA VAL A 289 22.62 5.81 -7.35
C VAL A 289 23.30 5.53 -6.03
N GLY A 290 23.36 6.54 -5.15
CA GLY A 290 23.99 6.45 -3.83
C GLY A 290 22.99 6.71 -2.71
N PHE A 291 23.03 5.89 -1.67
CA PHE A 291 22.14 6.01 -0.50
C PHE A 291 22.93 6.13 0.79
N ALA A 292 22.64 7.16 1.59
CA ALA A 292 23.14 7.34 2.95
C ALA A 292 21.98 7.60 3.90
N GLU A 293 22.20 7.44 5.19
CA GLU A 293 21.21 7.79 6.20
C GLU A 293 20.94 9.29 6.14
N ALA A 294 19.67 9.72 6.00
CA ALA A 294 19.34 11.14 6.05
C ALA A 294 19.56 11.68 7.47
N ALA A 295 20.05 12.92 7.55
CA ALA A 295 20.29 13.63 8.81
C ALA A 295 19.00 14.22 9.40
#